data_AF-A0A960B2M8-F1
#
_entry.id   AF-A0A960B2M8-F1
#
_cell.length_a   1.000
_cell.length_b   1.000
_cell.length_c   1.000
_cell.angle_alpha   90.00
_cell.angle_beta   90.00
_cell.angle_gamma   90.00
#
_symmetry.space_group_name_H-M   'P 1'
#
loop_
_entity.id
_entity.type
_entity.pdbx_description
1 polymer ?
#
loop_
_entity_poly.entity_id
_entity_poly.type
_entity_poly.pdbx_seq_one_letter_code
_entity_poly.pdbx_strand_id
1 'polypeptide(L)'
;MTDSASAPEIIYTHTDEAPLLATYSLLPIIRAYAAQAGVPVVTRDISLSGRILAHFPERLTAEQRVDDALAELGVLAEEPQANIIKLPNISASIPQLKAAITELREQGFDLPDYPDNPESDEERDVRARYDKVKGSAVNPVLRQGNSDRRAPASVKNYARNHPHRMGAWSGDSKTNVATMGHDDFRSNEKSVVLAADDTLRIEHVATDGTVTVLKDGLEVLAGEVVDGTFLDVAKLGDFLADQIARAKAEDVLF
;
A
#
# COMPACT_ATOMS: atom_id res chain seq x y z
N MET A 1 10.84 -1.25 41.79
CA MET A 1 11.25 -2.14 40.70
C MET A 1 11.36 -1.26 39.47
N THR A 2 12.58 -0.85 39.12
CA THR A 2 12.83 -0.15 37.86
C THR A 2 12.63 -1.18 36.77
N ASP A 3 11.54 -1.03 36.03
CA ASP A 3 11.26 -1.82 34.85
C ASP A 3 12.50 -1.74 33.95
N SER A 4 13.12 -2.90 33.68
CA SER A 4 14.27 -2.96 32.78
C SER A 4 13.72 -2.79 31.37
N ALA A 5 13.41 -1.55 31.00
CA ALA A 5 13.11 -1.20 29.62
C ALA A 5 14.27 -1.72 28.78
N SER A 6 13.99 -2.73 27.97
CA SER A 6 14.91 -3.18 26.92
C SER A 6 15.39 -1.94 26.17
N ALA A 7 16.68 -1.88 25.86
CA ALA A 7 17.24 -0.74 25.13
C ALA A 7 16.37 -0.48 23.88
N PRO A 8 15.94 0.78 23.64
CA PRO A 8 15.05 1.08 22.52
C PRO A 8 15.74 0.69 21.22
N GLU A 9 15.17 -0.29 20.51
CA GLU A 9 15.72 -0.80 19.27
C GLU A 9 15.18 -0.05 18.07
N ILE A 10 15.98 0.07 17.02
CA ILE A 10 15.55 0.58 15.72
C ILE A 10 15.24 -0.60 14.82
N ILE A 11 14.01 -0.66 14.31
CA ILE A 11 13.66 -1.60 13.25
C ILE A 11 14.02 -0.98 11.90
N TYR A 12 14.86 -1.66 11.13
CA TYR A 12 15.22 -1.29 9.78
C TYR A 12 14.56 -2.26 8.79
N THR A 13 13.64 -1.75 7.98
CA THR A 13 12.88 -2.62 7.07
C THR A 13 13.75 -3.18 5.94
N HIS A 14 13.75 -4.50 5.82
CA HIS A 14 14.29 -5.23 4.66
C HIS A 14 13.18 -5.28 3.61
N THR A 15 13.47 -4.74 2.42
CA THR A 15 12.48 -4.42 1.39
C THR A 15 12.88 -5.04 0.05
N ASP A 16 12.65 -4.35 -1.06
CA ASP A 16 12.76 -4.90 -2.42
C ASP A 16 13.74 -4.09 -3.28
N GLU A 17 14.18 -4.66 -4.41
CA GLU A 17 14.83 -3.98 -5.53
C GLU A 17 16.00 -3.05 -5.11
N ALA A 18 16.00 -1.78 -5.52
CA ALA A 18 17.10 -0.86 -5.26
C ALA A 18 17.29 -0.51 -3.77
N PRO A 19 16.23 -0.21 -2.98
CA PRO A 19 16.35 -0.02 -1.54
C PRO A 19 16.95 -1.23 -0.81
N LEU A 20 16.62 -2.44 -1.24
CA LEU A 20 17.20 -3.67 -0.71
C LEU A 20 18.72 -3.70 -0.94
N LEU A 21 19.18 -3.51 -2.18
CA LEU A 21 20.61 -3.48 -2.50
C LEU A 21 21.35 -2.39 -1.72
N ALA A 22 20.76 -1.20 -1.58
CA ALA A 22 21.34 -0.12 -0.77
C ALA A 22 21.44 -0.49 0.72
N THR A 23 20.47 -1.25 1.24
CA THR A 23 20.45 -1.72 2.62
C THR A 23 21.65 -2.63 2.91
N TYR A 24 22.00 -3.55 2.00
CA TYR A 24 23.19 -4.41 2.17
C TYR A 24 24.50 -3.62 2.34
N SER A 25 24.59 -2.43 1.73
CA SER A 25 25.76 -1.55 1.87
C SER A 25 25.70 -0.65 3.11
N LEU A 26 24.55 0.00 3.33
CA LEU A 26 24.42 1.07 4.33
C LEU A 26 24.14 0.54 5.75
N LEU A 27 23.38 -0.54 5.89
CA LEU A 27 22.96 -1.06 7.19
C LEU A 27 24.13 -1.47 8.11
N PRO A 28 25.21 -2.13 7.61
CA PRO A 28 26.39 -2.40 8.45
C PRO A 28 27.01 -1.14 9.06
N ILE A 29 27.04 -0.04 8.30
CA ILE A 29 27.55 1.26 8.76
C ILE A 29 26.63 1.83 9.85
N ILE A 30 25.32 1.83 9.61
CA ILE A 30 24.33 2.30 10.59
C ILE A 30 24.46 1.53 11.90
N ARG A 31 24.53 0.19 11.83
CA ARG A 31 24.72 -0.69 13.01
C ARG A 31 25.98 -0.33 13.79
N ALA A 32 27.12 -0.15 13.11
CA ALA A 32 28.38 0.17 13.77
C ALA A 32 28.35 1.50 14.53
N TYR A 33 27.69 2.52 13.96
CA TYR A 33 27.53 3.84 14.60
C TYR A 33 26.50 3.80 15.74
N ALA A 34 25.34 3.20 15.52
CA ALA A 34 24.27 3.11 16.53
C ALA A 34 24.72 2.31 17.77
N ALA A 35 25.55 1.28 17.58
CA ALA A 35 26.13 0.50 18.67
C ALA A 35 26.98 1.34 19.64
N GLN A 36 27.63 2.43 19.18
CA GLN A 36 28.37 3.34 20.07
C GLN A 36 27.46 4.07 21.07
N ALA A 37 26.18 4.19 20.75
CA ALA A 37 25.15 4.75 21.62
C ALA A 37 24.34 3.67 22.37
N GLY A 38 24.69 2.38 22.23
CA GLY A 38 23.94 1.28 22.83
C GLY A 38 22.56 1.06 22.19
N VAL A 39 22.35 1.51 20.95
CA VAL A 39 21.07 1.37 20.23
C VAL A 39 21.17 0.21 19.24
N PRO A 40 20.48 -0.92 19.48
CA PRO A 40 20.45 -2.03 18.54
C PRO A 40 19.64 -1.67 17.29
N VAL A 41 20.09 -2.16 16.13
CA VAL A 41 19.40 -1.98 14.84
C VAL A 41 19.13 -3.34 14.22
N VAL A 42 17.88 -3.78 14.31
CA VAL A 42 17.42 -5.10 13.87
C VAL A 42 16.59 -4.98 12.60
N THR A 43 16.55 -6.05 11.81
CA THR A 43 15.79 -6.07 10.55
C THR A 43 14.45 -6.77 10.72
N ARG A 44 13.47 -6.34 9.94
CA ARG A 44 12.21 -7.05 9.70
C ARG A 44 11.95 -7.10 8.21
N ASP A 45 11.64 -8.30 7.71
CA ASP A 45 11.48 -8.55 6.28
C ASP A 45 10.05 -8.31 5.83
N ILE A 46 9.86 -7.23 5.08
CA ILE A 46 8.58 -6.87 4.48
C ILE A 46 8.66 -6.89 2.94
N SER A 47 9.68 -7.55 2.39
CA SER A 47 9.79 -7.81 0.95
C SER A 47 8.56 -8.52 0.41
N LEU A 48 8.32 -8.43 -0.89
CA LEU A 48 7.26 -9.20 -1.55
C LEU A 48 7.44 -10.70 -1.30
N SER A 49 8.65 -11.22 -1.43
CA SER A 49 8.95 -12.64 -1.19
C SER A 49 8.68 -13.06 0.26
N GLY A 50 9.18 -12.30 1.23
CA GLY A 50 8.97 -12.61 2.65
C GLY A 50 7.48 -12.64 3.02
N ARG A 51 6.71 -11.65 2.53
CA ARG A 51 5.25 -11.60 2.76
C ARG A 51 4.50 -12.73 2.07
N ILE A 52 4.90 -13.15 0.86
CA ILE A 52 4.31 -14.34 0.22
C ILE A 52 4.52 -15.56 1.11
N LEU A 53 5.77 -15.83 1.53
CA LEU A 53 6.09 -17.01 2.33
C LEU A 53 5.35 -17.03 3.67
N ALA A 54 5.21 -15.89 4.33
CA ALA A 54 4.49 -15.76 5.60
C ALA A 54 3.00 -16.17 5.51
N HIS A 55 2.38 -16.11 4.33
CA HIS A 55 0.97 -16.48 4.13
C HIS A 55 0.72 -17.95 3.73
N PHE A 56 1.78 -18.73 3.49
CA PHE A 56 1.68 -20.16 3.15
C PHE A 56 2.58 -21.06 4.01
N PRO A 57 2.69 -20.86 5.34
CA PRO A 57 3.63 -21.60 6.19
C PRO A 57 3.37 -23.12 6.19
N GLU A 58 2.13 -23.54 5.93
CA GLU A 58 1.72 -24.95 5.84
C GLU A 58 2.31 -25.67 4.62
N ARG A 59 2.71 -24.92 3.58
CA ARG A 59 3.34 -25.48 2.38
C ARG A 59 4.88 -25.43 2.43
N LEU A 60 5.42 -24.92 3.53
CA LEU A 60 6.86 -24.76 3.72
C LEU A 60 7.40 -25.81 4.69
N THR A 61 8.62 -26.29 4.41
CA THR A 61 9.42 -27.04 5.38
C THR A 61 9.74 -26.18 6.60
N ALA A 62 10.14 -26.79 7.72
CA ALA A 62 10.43 -26.06 8.95
C ALA A 62 11.53 -25.01 8.75
N GLU A 63 12.51 -25.30 7.89
CA GLU A 63 13.65 -24.43 7.59
C GLU A 63 13.31 -23.31 6.59
N GLN A 64 12.25 -23.48 5.79
CA GLN A 64 11.78 -22.49 4.81
C GLN A 64 10.80 -21.48 5.41
N ARG A 65 10.20 -21.79 6.57
CA ARG A 65 9.24 -20.91 7.22
C ARG A 65 9.89 -19.61 7.65
N VAL A 66 9.14 -18.53 7.46
CA VAL A 66 9.49 -17.19 7.90
C VAL A 66 8.39 -16.65 8.79
N ASP A 67 8.75 -15.76 9.71
CA ASP A 67 7.77 -15.08 10.55
C ASP A 67 6.96 -14.07 9.73
N ASP A 68 5.72 -13.80 10.14
CA ASP A 68 4.91 -12.70 9.59
C ASP A 68 5.38 -11.37 10.17
N ALA A 69 6.52 -10.90 9.67
CA ALA A 69 7.14 -9.66 10.13
C ALA A 69 6.27 -8.41 9.87
N LEU A 70 5.33 -8.45 8.91
CA LEU A 70 4.40 -7.34 8.71
C LEU A 70 3.35 -7.28 9.82
N ALA A 71 2.80 -8.43 10.22
CA ALA A 71 1.90 -8.51 11.36
C ALA A 71 2.60 -8.09 12.67
N GLU A 72 3.83 -8.56 12.91
CA GLU A 72 4.63 -8.14 14.07
C GLU A 72 4.85 -6.62 14.10
N LEU A 73 5.19 -6.04 12.96
CA LEU A 73 5.40 -4.59 12.84
C LEU A 73 4.10 -3.80 13.02
N GLY A 74 2.95 -4.36 12.66
CA GLY A 74 1.65 -3.77 12.92
C GLY A 74 1.37 -3.62 14.40
N VAL A 75 1.57 -4.71 15.17
CA VAL A 75 1.48 -4.67 16.64
C VAL A 75 2.49 -3.67 17.21
N LEU A 76 3.75 -3.73 16.78
CA LEU A 76 4.78 -2.80 17.25
C LEU A 76 4.41 -1.34 16.98
N ALA A 77 3.78 -1.01 15.86
CA ALA A 77 3.42 0.36 15.50
C ALA A 77 2.39 1.00 16.45
N GLU A 78 1.65 0.21 17.20
CA GLU A 78 0.71 0.67 18.24
C GLU A 78 1.39 0.90 19.59
N GLU A 79 2.64 0.46 19.74
CA GLU A 79 3.38 0.50 20.99
C GLU A 79 4.22 1.79 21.12
N PRO A 80 4.35 2.38 22.32
CA PRO A 80 5.14 3.60 22.53
C PRO A 80 6.63 3.47 22.17
N GLN A 81 7.19 2.26 22.25
CA GLN A 81 8.58 1.97 21.92
C GLN A 81 8.85 1.83 20.41
N ALA A 82 7.84 1.94 19.55
CA ALA A 82 7.99 1.78 18.10
C ALA A 82 9.01 2.78 17.54
N ASN A 83 10.09 2.27 16.94
CA ASN A 83 11.06 3.08 16.20
C ASN A 83 11.40 2.38 14.88
N ILE A 84 10.62 2.67 13.84
CA ILE A 84 10.64 1.96 12.56
C ILE A 84 11.18 2.87 11.45
N ILE A 85 12.31 2.49 10.85
CA ILE A 85 12.82 3.08 9.62
C ILE A 85 12.26 2.30 8.43
N LYS A 86 11.24 2.89 7.79
CA LYS A 86 10.54 2.32 6.63
C LYS A 86 11.17 2.78 5.30
N LEU A 87 11.75 1.86 4.55
CA LEU A 87 12.28 2.09 3.20
C LEU A 87 11.18 1.85 2.15
N PRO A 88 11.30 2.37 0.91
CA PRO A 88 10.36 2.03 -0.17
C PRO A 88 10.31 0.51 -0.42
N ASN A 89 9.12 -0.02 -0.71
CA ASN A 89 8.87 -1.44 -0.98
C ASN A 89 7.89 -1.60 -2.16
N ILE A 90 7.80 -2.79 -2.71
CA ILE A 90 6.86 -3.11 -3.80
C ILE A 90 5.42 -3.14 -3.28
N SER A 91 4.57 -2.32 -3.90
CA SER A 91 3.11 -2.52 -3.90
C SER A 91 2.74 -3.37 -5.11
N ALA A 92 2.69 -4.69 -4.94
CA ALA A 92 2.79 -5.61 -6.08
C ALA A 92 1.57 -5.53 -7.00
N SER A 93 1.84 -5.35 -8.30
CA SER A 93 0.89 -5.67 -9.36
C SER A 93 0.74 -7.19 -9.53
N ILE A 94 -0.31 -7.64 -10.23
CA ILE A 94 -0.50 -9.07 -10.52
C ILE A 94 0.72 -9.67 -11.27
N PRO A 95 1.29 -9.03 -12.31
CA PRO A 95 2.49 -9.56 -12.97
C PRO A 95 3.69 -9.70 -12.02
N GLN A 96 3.93 -8.71 -11.14
CA GLN A 96 5.03 -8.79 -10.17
C GLN A 96 4.81 -9.90 -9.14
N LEU A 97 3.57 -10.08 -8.67
CA LEU A 97 3.22 -11.18 -7.77
C LEU A 97 3.50 -12.53 -8.43
N LYS A 98 3.02 -12.75 -9.66
CA LYS A 98 3.25 -14.00 -10.39
C LYS A 98 4.74 -14.26 -10.61
N ALA A 99 5.50 -13.24 -10.99
CA ALA A 99 6.95 -13.36 -11.15
C ALA A 99 7.66 -13.79 -9.86
N ALA A 100 7.30 -13.19 -8.71
CA ALA A 100 7.85 -13.56 -7.42
C ALA A 100 7.47 -14.99 -7.00
N ILE A 101 6.24 -15.42 -7.27
CA ILE A 101 5.80 -16.81 -7.03
C ILE A 101 6.64 -17.77 -7.88
N THR A 102 6.81 -17.49 -9.18
CA THR A 102 7.63 -18.33 -10.07
C THR A 102 9.08 -18.42 -9.58
N GLU A 103 9.70 -17.29 -9.23
CA GLU A 103 11.08 -17.26 -8.71
C GLU A 103 11.22 -18.07 -7.41
N LEU A 104 10.29 -17.93 -6.47
CA LEU A 104 10.28 -18.72 -5.23
C LEU A 104 10.10 -20.22 -5.52
N ARG A 105 9.23 -20.59 -6.46
CA ARG A 105 9.06 -22.00 -6.85
C ARG A 105 10.32 -22.58 -7.47
N GLU A 106 11.04 -21.81 -8.30
CA GLU A 106 12.35 -22.20 -8.84
C GLU A 106 13.42 -22.41 -7.74
N GLN A 107 13.28 -21.70 -6.62
CA GLN A 107 14.11 -21.86 -5.42
C GLN A 107 13.66 -23.02 -4.50
N GLY A 108 12.59 -23.74 -4.85
CA GLY A 108 12.14 -24.94 -4.14
C GLY A 108 11.07 -24.71 -3.06
N PHE A 109 10.40 -23.56 -3.06
CA PHE A 109 9.24 -23.32 -2.21
C PHE A 109 7.96 -23.88 -2.87
N ASP A 110 7.21 -24.74 -2.19
CA ASP A 110 5.99 -25.39 -2.73
C ASP A 110 4.77 -24.45 -2.67
N LEU A 111 4.84 -23.33 -3.38
CA LEU A 111 3.77 -22.33 -3.40
C LEU A 111 2.73 -22.61 -4.50
N PRO A 112 1.43 -22.42 -4.22
CA PRO A 112 0.41 -22.51 -5.25
C PRO A 112 0.50 -21.33 -6.23
N ASP A 113 0.09 -21.53 -7.48
CA ASP A 113 -0.05 -20.44 -8.44
C ASP A 113 -1.15 -19.45 -8.03
N TYR A 114 -1.06 -18.22 -8.53
CA TYR A 114 -2.14 -17.24 -8.37
C TYR A 114 -3.30 -17.56 -9.34
N PRO A 115 -4.52 -17.86 -8.85
CA PRO A 115 -5.63 -18.24 -9.72
C PRO A 115 -6.38 -17.00 -10.24
N ASP A 116 -6.27 -16.75 -11.54
CA ASP A 116 -6.93 -15.59 -12.19
C ASP A 116 -8.45 -15.67 -12.12
N ASN A 117 -9.01 -16.88 -12.24
CA ASN A 117 -10.45 -17.18 -12.19
C ASN A 117 -10.67 -18.40 -11.29
N PRO A 118 -10.80 -18.24 -9.96
CA PRO A 118 -10.91 -19.36 -9.04
C PRO A 118 -12.27 -20.06 -9.17
N GLU A 119 -12.27 -21.36 -9.42
CA GLU A 119 -13.46 -22.19 -9.59
C GLU A 119 -13.77 -23.00 -8.33
N SER A 120 -12.74 -23.32 -7.53
CA SER A 120 -12.86 -24.07 -6.28
C SER A 120 -12.73 -23.22 -5.00
N ASP A 121 -13.16 -23.77 -3.86
CA ASP A 121 -12.96 -23.12 -2.56
C ASP A 121 -11.48 -22.99 -2.20
N GLU A 122 -10.65 -23.97 -2.58
CA GLU A 122 -9.20 -23.91 -2.38
C GLU A 122 -8.57 -22.76 -3.19
N GLU A 123 -8.94 -22.61 -4.46
CA GLU A 123 -8.45 -21.50 -5.29
C GLU A 123 -8.94 -20.13 -4.78
N ARG A 124 -10.17 -20.06 -4.25
CA ARG A 124 -10.69 -18.85 -3.60
C ARG A 124 -9.88 -18.49 -2.36
N ASP A 125 -9.53 -19.46 -1.52
CA ASP A 125 -8.66 -19.24 -0.34
C ASP A 125 -7.25 -18.78 -0.77
N VAL A 126 -6.62 -19.49 -1.71
CA VAL A 126 -5.29 -19.12 -2.24
C VAL A 126 -5.29 -17.69 -2.78
N ARG A 127 -6.29 -17.35 -3.60
CA ARG A 127 -6.44 -15.98 -4.10
C ARG A 127 -6.60 -14.97 -2.98
N ALA A 128 -7.47 -15.24 -2.01
CA ALA A 128 -7.72 -14.33 -0.90
C ALA A 128 -6.45 -14.06 -0.08
N ARG A 129 -5.58 -15.06 0.12
CA ARG A 129 -4.28 -14.88 0.78
C ARG A 129 -3.32 -14.04 -0.05
N TYR A 130 -3.18 -14.31 -1.34
CA TYR A 130 -2.37 -13.48 -2.23
C TYR A 130 -2.90 -12.05 -2.37
N ASP A 131 -4.22 -11.88 -2.30
CA ASP A 131 -4.88 -10.58 -2.36
C ASP A 131 -4.54 -9.69 -1.15
N LYS A 132 -4.21 -10.30 0.00
CA LYS A 132 -3.65 -9.59 1.18
C LYS A 132 -2.20 -9.14 0.96
N VAL A 133 -1.47 -9.74 0.03
CA VAL A 133 -0.06 -9.45 -0.27
C VAL A 133 0.10 -8.42 -1.37
N LYS A 134 -0.75 -8.46 -2.40
CA LYS A 134 -0.66 -7.54 -3.55
C LYS A 134 -1.14 -6.13 -3.22
N GLY A 135 -0.77 -5.17 -4.06
CA GLY A 135 -1.11 -3.76 -3.84
C GLY A 135 -0.40 -3.16 -2.62
N SER A 136 -0.96 -2.09 -2.05
CA SER A 136 -0.37 -1.37 -0.92
C SER A 136 -0.67 -2.06 0.41
N ALA A 137 -0.20 -3.29 0.61
CA ALA A 137 -0.44 -4.07 1.83
C ALA A 137 0.32 -3.55 3.07
N VAL A 138 1.51 -2.98 2.88
CA VAL A 138 2.38 -2.59 4.01
C VAL A 138 1.96 -1.27 4.66
N ASN A 139 1.63 -0.24 3.87
CA ASN A 139 1.35 1.10 4.42
C ASN A 139 0.15 1.15 5.36
N PRO A 140 -1.00 0.48 5.09
CA PRO A 140 -2.15 0.48 5.98
C PRO A 140 -1.83 -0.10 7.36
N VAL A 141 -0.88 -1.04 7.43
CA VAL A 141 -0.45 -1.66 8.70
C VAL A 141 0.44 -0.71 9.49
N LEU A 142 1.44 -0.10 8.84
CA LEU A 142 2.47 0.69 9.55
C LEU A 142 2.09 2.15 9.83
N ARG A 143 1.06 2.69 9.18
CA ARG A 143 0.68 4.11 9.31
C ARG A 143 -0.37 4.33 10.41
N GLN A 144 -0.01 3.98 11.65
CA GLN A 144 -0.82 4.24 12.85
C GLN A 144 -0.69 5.70 13.33
N GLY A 145 -0.85 6.64 12.40
CA GLY A 145 -0.68 8.07 12.66
C GLY A 145 -0.77 8.92 11.39
N ASN A 146 -0.71 10.24 11.59
CA ASN A 146 -0.77 11.22 10.50
C ASN A 146 0.60 11.45 9.83
N SER A 147 0.61 12.15 8.70
CA SER A 147 1.83 12.42 7.94
C SER A 147 2.41 13.81 8.21
N ASP A 148 3.65 13.89 8.70
CA ASP A 148 4.52 15.08 8.57
C ASP A 148 5.48 14.88 7.38
N ARG A 149 5.24 15.58 6.26
CA ARG A 149 6.06 15.47 5.06
C ARG A 149 6.53 16.84 4.59
N ARG A 150 7.85 17.04 4.60
CA ARG A 150 8.51 18.30 4.23
C ARG A 150 9.89 18.08 3.63
N ALA A 151 10.30 18.96 2.72
CA ALA A 151 11.67 18.95 2.20
C ALA A 151 12.66 19.43 3.29
N PRO A 152 13.74 18.69 3.59
CA PRO A 152 14.73 19.13 4.57
C PRO A 152 15.41 20.44 4.15
N ALA A 153 15.75 21.29 5.13
CA ALA A 153 16.39 22.59 4.86
C ALA A 153 17.74 22.44 4.13
N SER A 154 18.52 21.41 4.45
CA SER A 154 19.77 21.07 3.76
C SER A 154 19.54 20.76 2.27
N VAL A 155 18.53 19.95 1.96
CA VAL A 155 18.15 19.62 0.57
C VAL A 155 17.65 20.86 -0.16
N LYS A 156 16.82 21.70 0.48
CA LYS A 156 16.33 22.95 -0.12
C LYS A 156 17.47 23.92 -0.42
N ASN A 157 18.42 24.07 0.49
CA ASN A 157 19.61 24.91 0.28
C ASN A 157 20.47 24.38 -0.86
N TYR A 158 20.69 23.06 -0.91
CA TYR A 158 21.43 22.42 -2.00
C TYR A 158 20.76 22.67 -3.37
N ALA A 159 19.43 22.54 -3.46
CA ALA A 159 18.68 22.80 -4.69
C ALA A 159 18.70 24.27 -5.13
N ARG A 160 18.86 25.24 -4.20
CA ARG A 160 19.07 26.65 -4.57
C ARG A 160 20.45 26.88 -5.21
N ASN A 161 21.48 26.20 -4.69
CA ASN A 161 22.86 26.33 -5.19
C ASN A 161 23.09 25.50 -6.47
N HIS A 162 22.31 24.43 -6.67
CA HIS A 162 22.38 23.54 -7.82
C HIS A 162 20.96 23.39 -8.42
N PRO A 163 20.44 24.44 -9.06
CA PRO A 163 19.09 24.41 -9.62
C PRO A 163 18.98 23.30 -10.67
N HIS A 164 17.99 22.43 -10.49
CA HIS A 164 17.64 21.46 -11.51
C HIS A 164 16.96 22.16 -12.69
N ARG A 165 17.00 21.51 -13.87
CA ARG A 165 16.39 22.06 -15.08
C ARG A 165 14.88 22.18 -14.88
N MET A 166 14.35 23.37 -15.16
CA MET A 166 12.92 23.65 -15.22
C MET A 166 12.56 23.94 -16.68
N GLY A 167 11.57 23.24 -17.22
CA GLY A 167 11.07 23.51 -18.57
C GLY A 167 10.50 24.92 -18.66
N ALA A 168 10.80 25.64 -19.75
CA ALA A 168 10.19 26.93 -20.00
C ALA A 168 8.70 26.77 -20.31
N TRP A 169 7.87 27.65 -19.75
CA TRP A 169 6.44 27.69 -20.02
C TRP A 169 6.13 28.76 -21.06
N SER A 170 5.32 28.40 -22.06
CA SER A 170 4.81 29.33 -23.08
C SER A 170 3.44 29.88 -22.68
N GLY A 171 3.17 31.14 -23.01
CA GLY A 171 1.82 31.72 -22.93
C GLY A 171 0.83 31.06 -23.89
N ASP A 172 1.33 30.38 -24.93
CA ASP A 172 0.53 29.64 -25.92
C ASP A 172 0.32 28.17 -25.54
N SER A 173 0.62 27.78 -24.29
CA SER A 173 0.46 26.39 -23.85
C SER A 173 -0.99 25.94 -23.92
N LYS A 174 -1.23 24.83 -24.63
CA LYS A 174 -2.54 24.16 -24.68
C LYS A 174 -2.73 23.10 -23.58
N THR A 175 -1.70 22.84 -22.77
CA THR A 175 -1.79 21.86 -21.67
C THR A 175 -2.84 22.30 -20.65
N ASN A 176 -3.86 21.48 -20.45
CA ASN A 176 -4.95 21.72 -19.51
C ASN A 176 -5.38 20.41 -18.85
N VAL A 177 -6.02 20.53 -17.67
CA VAL A 177 -6.70 19.40 -17.03
C VAL A 177 -8.13 19.32 -17.55
N ALA A 178 -8.56 18.12 -17.94
CA ALA A 178 -9.96 17.79 -18.17
C ALA A 178 -10.47 16.91 -17.03
N THR A 179 -11.68 17.19 -16.53
CA THR A 179 -12.33 16.43 -15.45
C THR A 179 -13.83 16.32 -15.74
N MET A 180 -14.51 15.29 -15.22
CA MET A 180 -15.93 15.03 -15.49
C MET A 180 -16.83 16.14 -14.96
N GLY A 181 -16.59 16.63 -13.74
CA GLY A 181 -17.34 17.75 -13.16
C GLY A 181 -18.78 17.45 -12.76
N HIS A 182 -19.31 16.28 -13.12
CA HIS A 182 -20.59 15.71 -12.69
C HIS A 182 -20.51 14.18 -12.79
N ASP A 183 -21.41 13.48 -12.11
CA ASP A 183 -21.53 12.00 -12.11
C ASP A 183 -20.21 11.25 -11.75
N ASP A 184 -19.29 11.96 -11.11
CA ASP A 184 -18.02 11.45 -10.58
C ASP A 184 -18.11 11.23 -9.07
N PHE A 185 -17.06 10.63 -8.49
CA PHE A 185 -17.03 10.37 -7.05
C PHE A 185 -17.24 11.64 -6.21
N ARG A 186 -16.71 12.78 -6.65
CA ARG A 186 -16.84 14.04 -5.92
C ARG A 186 -18.29 14.55 -5.95
N SER A 187 -18.95 14.45 -7.10
CA SER A 187 -20.29 15.00 -7.31
C SER A 187 -21.37 14.11 -6.70
N ASN A 188 -21.10 12.80 -6.57
CA ASN A 188 -22.02 11.80 -6.04
C ASN A 188 -21.84 11.50 -4.55
N GLU A 189 -20.84 12.09 -3.90
CA GLU A 189 -20.53 11.83 -2.49
C GLU A 189 -21.67 12.24 -1.56
N LYS A 190 -21.96 11.35 -0.61
CA LYS A 190 -22.78 11.63 0.57
C LYS A 190 -21.98 11.23 1.79
N SER A 191 -22.04 12.05 2.83
CA SER A 191 -21.28 11.89 4.06
C SER A 191 -22.18 11.98 5.28
N VAL A 192 -21.90 11.17 6.29
CA VAL A 192 -22.57 11.21 7.59
C VAL A 192 -21.54 11.11 8.72
N VAL A 193 -21.83 11.75 9.86
CA VAL A 193 -21.10 11.56 11.11
C VAL A 193 -21.95 10.70 12.03
N LEU A 194 -21.41 9.57 12.46
CA LEU A 194 -22.14 8.58 13.25
C LEU A 194 -22.31 9.10 14.68
N ALA A 195 -23.53 8.99 15.22
CA ALA A 195 -23.85 9.52 16.55
C ALA A 195 -23.41 8.60 17.70
N ALA A 196 -23.27 7.30 17.41
CA ALA A 196 -22.90 6.25 18.35
C ALA A 196 -22.19 5.12 17.59
N ASP A 197 -21.56 4.21 18.33
CA ASP A 197 -21.02 2.98 17.76
C ASP A 197 -22.14 2.17 17.10
N ASP A 198 -21.88 1.59 15.93
CA ASP A 198 -22.86 0.82 15.15
C ASP A 198 -22.16 -0.26 14.28
N THR A 199 -22.94 -1.16 13.70
CA THR A 199 -22.46 -2.14 12.71
C THR A 199 -23.24 -1.98 11.41
N LEU A 200 -22.55 -1.48 10.39
CA LEU A 200 -23.13 -1.22 9.07
C LEU A 200 -23.10 -2.47 8.18
N ARG A 201 -24.09 -2.56 7.28
CA ARG A 201 -24.13 -3.49 6.16
C ARG A 201 -24.25 -2.72 4.85
N ILE A 202 -23.43 -3.08 3.87
CA ILE A 202 -23.48 -2.54 2.50
C ILE A 202 -24.17 -3.59 1.61
N GLU A 203 -25.30 -3.22 1.03
CA GLU A 203 -26.10 -4.10 0.19
C GLU A 203 -26.45 -3.44 -1.15
N HIS A 204 -26.51 -4.28 -2.19
CA HIS A 204 -27.06 -3.93 -3.49
C HIS A 204 -28.46 -4.53 -3.61
N VAL A 205 -29.46 -3.67 -3.80
CA VAL A 205 -30.84 -4.09 -4.09
C VAL A 205 -31.05 -3.93 -5.59
N ALA A 206 -31.16 -5.05 -6.30
CA ALA A 206 -31.39 -5.07 -7.73
C ALA A 206 -32.81 -4.58 -8.08
N THR A 207 -33.04 -4.26 -9.35
CA THR A 207 -34.34 -3.77 -9.85
C THR A 207 -35.48 -4.78 -9.70
N ASP A 208 -35.17 -6.07 -9.60
CA ASP A 208 -36.12 -7.15 -9.35
C ASP A 208 -36.36 -7.42 -7.85
N GLY A 209 -35.72 -6.64 -6.97
CA GLY A 209 -35.79 -6.78 -5.52
C GLY A 209 -34.79 -7.75 -4.91
N THR A 210 -33.94 -8.41 -5.73
CA THR A 210 -32.89 -9.30 -5.21
C THR A 210 -31.87 -8.51 -4.41
N VAL A 211 -31.62 -8.93 -3.17
CA VAL A 211 -30.63 -8.30 -2.27
C VAL A 211 -29.34 -9.09 -2.30
N THR A 212 -28.24 -8.42 -2.63
CA THR A 212 -26.88 -8.95 -2.56
C THR A 212 -26.10 -8.19 -1.49
N VAL A 213 -25.64 -8.90 -0.46
CA VAL A 213 -24.78 -8.29 0.57
C VAL A 213 -23.37 -8.16 0.00
N LEU A 214 -22.90 -6.92 -0.15
CA LEU A 214 -21.56 -6.61 -0.66
C LEU A 214 -20.53 -6.63 0.46
N LYS A 215 -20.91 -6.13 1.63
CA LYS A 215 -20.11 -6.21 2.86
C LYS A 215 -21.02 -6.23 4.08
N ASP A 216 -20.74 -7.17 4.97
CA ASP A 216 -21.41 -7.27 6.27
C ASP A 216 -20.42 -6.95 7.40
N GLY A 217 -20.96 -6.63 8.57
CA GLY A 217 -20.18 -6.47 9.80
C GLY A 217 -19.17 -5.33 9.76
N LEU A 218 -19.49 -4.19 9.15
CA LEU A 218 -18.62 -3.02 9.17
C LEU A 218 -18.85 -2.23 10.47
N GLU A 219 -18.03 -2.50 11.48
CA GLU A 219 -18.05 -1.77 12.75
C GLU A 219 -17.63 -0.31 12.54
N VAL A 220 -18.38 0.61 13.14
CA VAL A 220 -18.11 2.06 13.12
C VAL A 220 -18.26 2.64 14.53
N LEU A 221 -17.55 3.73 14.80
CA LEU A 221 -17.48 4.39 16.11
C LEU A 221 -18.35 5.65 16.17
N ALA A 222 -18.71 6.04 17.40
CA ALA A 222 -19.26 7.36 17.67
C ALA A 222 -18.31 8.47 17.18
N GLY A 223 -18.82 9.37 16.34
CA GLY A 223 -18.06 10.46 15.74
C GLY A 223 -17.28 10.07 14.48
N GLU A 224 -17.33 8.82 14.04
CA GLU A 224 -16.73 8.38 12.78
C GLU A 224 -17.44 9.02 11.59
N VAL A 225 -16.68 9.37 10.56
CA VAL A 225 -17.19 9.92 9.30
C VAL A 225 -17.27 8.78 8.29
N VAL A 226 -18.45 8.54 7.74
CA VAL A 226 -18.67 7.52 6.72
C VAL A 226 -19.18 8.17 5.44
N ASP A 227 -18.44 7.94 4.36
CA ASP A 227 -18.73 8.45 3.03
C ASP A 227 -19.19 7.33 2.09
N GLY A 228 -20.25 7.60 1.33
CA GLY A 228 -20.74 6.74 0.26
C GLY A 228 -20.75 7.51 -1.06
N THR A 229 -20.14 6.94 -2.10
CA THR A 229 -20.09 7.54 -3.43
C THR A 229 -20.05 6.48 -4.52
N PHE A 230 -20.23 6.88 -5.78
CA PHE A 230 -20.10 6.02 -6.94
C PHE A 230 -19.64 6.83 -8.16
N LEU A 231 -19.09 6.13 -9.16
CA LEU A 231 -18.72 6.68 -10.46
C LEU A 231 -19.65 6.08 -11.52
N ASP A 232 -20.35 6.93 -12.28
CA ASP A 232 -21.20 6.45 -13.36
C ASP A 232 -20.34 6.02 -14.57
N VAL A 233 -20.36 4.73 -14.87
CA VAL A 233 -19.53 4.14 -15.93
C VAL A 233 -19.95 4.62 -17.32
N ALA A 234 -21.23 4.87 -17.55
CA ALA A 234 -21.71 5.38 -18.84
C ALA A 234 -21.23 6.82 -19.05
N LYS A 235 -21.35 7.66 -18.02
CA LYS A 235 -20.87 9.05 -18.07
C LYS A 235 -19.36 9.17 -18.16
N LEU A 236 -18.63 8.28 -17.50
CA LEU A 236 -17.18 8.15 -17.70
C LEU A 236 -16.85 7.81 -19.16
N GLY A 237 -17.60 6.88 -19.76
CA GLY A 237 -17.44 6.52 -21.18
C GLY A 237 -17.64 7.69 -22.13
N ASP A 238 -18.73 8.45 -21.95
CA ASP A 238 -19.03 9.66 -22.72
C ASP A 238 -17.92 10.70 -22.57
N PHE A 239 -17.51 10.99 -21.33
CA PHE A 239 -16.45 11.96 -21.03
C PHE A 239 -15.13 11.59 -21.71
N LEU A 240 -14.71 10.32 -21.62
CA LEU A 240 -13.45 9.85 -22.23
C LEU A 240 -13.50 9.96 -23.76
N ALA A 241 -14.62 9.58 -24.38
CA ALA A 241 -14.79 9.71 -25.83
C ALA A 241 -14.67 11.18 -26.28
N ASP A 242 -15.30 12.10 -25.55
CA ASP A 242 -15.23 13.54 -25.81
C ASP A 242 -13.82 14.09 -25.62
N GLN A 243 -13.10 13.66 -24.58
CA GLN A 243 -11.73 14.13 -24.34
C GLN A 243 -10.74 13.60 -25.40
N ILE A 244 -10.93 12.37 -25.91
CA ILE A 244 -10.14 11.84 -27.03
C ILE A 244 -10.40 12.66 -28.29
N ALA A 245 -11.66 12.96 -28.59
CA ALA A 245 -12.03 13.77 -29.75
C ALA A 245 -11.46 15.19 -29.64
N ARG A 246 -11.52 15.80 -28.44
CA ARG A 246 -10.96 17.11 -28.14
C ARG A 246 -9.44 17.13 -28.29
N ALA A 247 -8.73 16.16 -27.72
CA ALA A 247 -7.27 16.08 -27.82
C ALA A 247 -6.82 16.00 -29.29
N LYS A 248 -7.54 15.20 -30.09
CA LYS A 248 -7.33 15.13 -31.54
C LYS A 248 -7.64 16.45 -32.26
N ALA A 249 -8.74 17.12 -31.92
CA ALA A 249 -9.15 18.38 -32.55
C ALA A 249 -8.20 19.55 -32.22
N GLU A 250 -7.66 19.58 -31.00
CA GLU A 250 -6.70 20.59 -30.55
C GLU A 250 -5.25 20.27 -30.94
N ASP A 251 -5.01 19.06 -31.48
CA ASP A 251 -3.70 18.49 -31.82
C ASP A 251 -2.75 18.46 -30.62
N VAL A 252 -3.20 17.82 -29.54
CA VAL A 252 -2.46 17.62 -28.29
C VAL A 252 -2.42 16.15 -27.90
N LEU A 253 -1.44 15.77 -27.07
CA LEU A 253 -1.34 14.42 -26.52
C LEU A 253 -2.52 14.16 -25.56
N PHE A 254 -3.14 12.99 -25.71
CA PHE A 254 -4.12 12.45 -24.76
C PHE A 254 -3.41 11.68 -23.64
#